data_AF-A0A7C5JLH3-F1
#
_entry.id   AF-A0A7C5JLH3-F1
#
_cell.length_a   1.000
_cell.length_b   1.000
_cell.length_c   1.000
_cell.angle_alpha   90.00
_cell.angle_beta   90.00
_cell.angle_gamma   90.00
#
_symmetry.space_group_name_H-M   'P 1'
#
loop_
_entity.id
_entity.type
_entity.pdbx_description
1 polymer ?
#
loop_
_entity_poly.entity_id
_entity_poly.type
_entity_poly.pdbx_seq_one_letter_code
_entity_poly.pdbx_strand_id
1 'polypeptide(L)'
;MCGIVAYIGNKKAYPVLIDGLKRLEYRGYDSAGVALIDESISIFKKKGKVSILEDNVSNDTDSKIGIGHTRWATHGEPTDHNAHPHVSGDGKIVLVHNGIIENYESLKKILEERGHKFES
;
A
#
# COMPACT_ATOMS: atom_id res chain seq x y z
N MET A 1 -8.14 9.42 8.82
CA MET A 1 -8.11 9.77 7.38
C MET A 1 -6.78 9.29 6.81
N CYS A 2 -6.71 8.42 5.81
CA CYS A 2 -5.42 7.85 5.38
C CYS A 2 -4.38 8.86 4.84
N GLY A 3 -3.14 8.40 4.62
CA GLY A 3 -2.02 9.16 4.03
C GLY A 3 -1.44 8.47 2.79
N ILE A 4 -1.07 9.23 1.76
CA ILE A 4 -0.41 8.74 0.53
C ILE A 4 0.89 9.50 0.33
N VAL A 5 1.95 8.77 -0.02
CA VAL A 5 3.24 9.34 -0.45
C VAL A 5 3.64 8.66 -1.75
N ALA A 6 4.22 9.39 -2.68
CA ALA A 6 4.84 8.84 -3.88
C ALA A 6 6.16 9.56 -4.15
N TYR A 7 7.12 8.84 -4.73
CA TYR A 7 8.40 9.41 -5.11
C TYR A 7 8.84 8.85 -6.46
N ILE A 8 9.30 9.76 -7.33
CA ILE A 8 10.02 9.47 -8.57
C ILE A 8 11.18 10.45 -8.60
N GLY A 9 12.42 9.96 -8.69
CA GLY A 9 13.57 10.86 -8.78
C GLY A 9 14.92 10.14 -8.75
N ASN A 10 15.96 10.87 -8.33
CA ASN A 10 17.34 10.38 -8.38
C ASN A 10 17.82 9.73 -7.08
N LYS A 11 17.06 9.85 -5.98
CA LYS A 11 17.37 9.24 -4.67
C LYS A 11 16.74 7.86 -4.57
N LYS A 12 17.16 7.06 -3.58
CA LYS A 12 16.42 5.84 -3.19
C LYS A 12 15.02 6.26 -2.70
N ALA A 13 13.99 5.62 -3.22
CA ALA A 13 12.60 5.93 -2.91
C ALA A 13 12.25 5.55 -1.48
N TYR A 14 12.71 4.38 -1.00
CA TYR A 14 12.29 3.84 0.29
C TYR A 14 12.47 4.80 1.48
N PRO A 15 13.66 5.41 1.72
CA PRO A 15 13.81 6.37 2.82
C PRO A 15 12.88 7.59 2.69
N VAL A 16 12.67 8.08 1.46
CA VAL A 16 11.76 9.22 1.19
C VAL A 16 10.32 8.85 1.52
N LEU A 17 9.90 7.64 1.15
CA LEU A 17 8.57 7.12 1.46
C LEU A 17 8.38 6.98 2.97
N ILE A 18 9.32 6.35 3.68
CA ILE A 18 9.22 6.16 5.14
C ILE A 18 9.13 7.49 5.88
N ASP A 19 9.98 8.48 5.54
CA ASP A 19 9.93 9.81 6.15
C ASP A 19 8.60 10.52 5.85
N GLY A 20 8.09 10.40 4.63
CA GLY A 20 6.78 10.92 4.26
C GLY A 20 5.66 10.26 5.04
N LEU A 21 5.68 8.93 5.20
CA LEU A 21 4.67 8.18 5.92
C LEU A 21 4.68 8.51 7.42
N LYS A 22 5.86 8.64 8.04
CA LYS A 22 5.99 9.10 9.44
C LYS A 22 5.32 10.47 9.66
N ARG A 23 5.44 11.39 8.70
CA ARG A 23 4.77 12.71 8.74
C ARG A 23 3.24 12.61 8.55
N LEU A 24 2.74 11.54 7.93
CA LEU A 24 1.31 11.32 7.68
C LEU A 24 0.67 10.34 8.68
N GLU A 25 1.44 9.76 9.60
CA GLU A 25 0.96 8.75 10.55
C GLU A 25 -0.16 9.28 11.47
N TYR A 26 -0.18 10.58 11.76
CA TYR A 26 -1.27 11.21 12.52
C TYR A 26 -2.64 11.09 11.81
N ARG A 27 -2.65 10.82 10.50
CA ARG A 27 -3.88 10.67 9.73
C ARG A 27 -4.39 9.20 9.78
N GLY A 28 -3.49 8.22 9.84
CA GLY A 28 -3.82 6.79 9.96
C GLY A 28 -2.62 5.95 10.43
N TYR A 29 -2.87 4.98 11.31
CA TYR A 29 -1.83 4.21 12.00
C TYR A 29 -2.22 2.74 12.24
N ASP A 30 -3.32 2.27 11.63
CA ASP A 30 -3.79 0.89 11.78
C ASP A 30 -2.95 -0.09 10.95
N SER A 31 -2.41 0.38 9.83
CA SER A 31 -1.41 -0.31 9.02
C SER A 31 -0.67 0.66 8.10
N ALA A 32 0.50 0.23 7.63
CA ALA A 32 1.29 0.95 6.64
C ALA A 32 1.88 -0.01 5.60
N GLY A 33 2.18 0.50 4.42
CA GLY A 33 2.88 -0.26 3.41
C GLY A 33 3.50 0.61 2.33
N VAL A 34 4.46 0.02 1.61
CA VAL A 34 5.15 0.63 0.49
C VAL A 34 5.27 -0.36 -0.66
N ALA A 35 5.29 0.16 -1.88
CA ALA A 35 5.70 -0.56 -3.07
C ALA A 35 6.83 0.20 -3.77
N LEU A 36 7.85 -0.55 -4.19
CA LEU A 36 9.02 -0.07 -4.90
C LEU A 36 9.05 -0.76 -6.27
N ILE A 37 9.40 -0.05 -7.33
CA ILE A 37 9.44 -0.61 -8.68
C ILE A 37 10.79 -0.39 -9.34
N ASP A 38 11.40 -1.47 -9.81
CA ASP A 38 12.56 -1.45 -10.69
C ASP A 38 12.34 -2.48 -11.82
N GLU A 39 13.17 -3.53 -11.95
CA GLU A 39 12.90 -4.66 -12.85
C GLU A 39 11.66 -5.46 -12.43
N SER A 40 11.36 -5.47 -11.13
CA SER A 40 10.18 -6.08 -10.53
C SER A 40 9.58 -5.17 -9.45
N ILE A 41 8.39 -5.53 -8.97
CA ILE A 41 7.70 -4.77 -7.92
C ILE A 41 7.89 -5.47 -6.58
N SER A 42 8.50 -4.78 -5.63
CA SER A 42 8.66 -5.22 -4.25
C SER A 42 7.62 -4.53 -3.36
N ILE A 43 6.88 -5.31 -2.57
CA ILE A 43 5.79 -4.80 -1.73
C ILE A 43 6.02 -5.21 -0.28
N PHE A 44 5.94 -4.23 0.61
CA PHE A 44 6.08 -4.43 2.05
C PHE A 44 4.87 -3.84 2.76
N LYS A 45 4.23 -4.63 3.61
CA LYS A 45 3.01 -4.24 4.32
C LYS A 45 3.04 -4.75 5.75
N LYS A 46 2.66 -3.89 6.70
CA LYS A 46 2.53 -4.28 8.11
C LYS A 46 1.34 -3.62 8.78
N LYS A 47 0.65 -4.39 9.62
CA LYS A 47 -0.29 -3.90 10.61
C LYS A 47 0.45 -3.02 11.63
N GLY A 48 -0.21 -1.92 12.01
CA GLY A 48 0.23 -0.96 12.99
C GLY A 48 1.01 0.21 12.38
N LYS A 49 1.84 0.83 13.22
CA LYS A 49 2.57 2.06 12.91
C LYS A 49 3.64 1.84 11.84
N VAL A 50 4.09 2.95 11.23
CA VAL A 50 5.15 2.96 10.20
C VAL A 50 6.46 2.36 10.74
N SER A 51 6.75 2.49 12.05
CA SER A 51 7.93 1.87 12.65
C SER A 51 7.94 0.34 12.52
N ILE A 52 6.77 -0.31 12.62
CA ILE A 52 6.67 -1.77 12.47
C ILE A 52 7.00 -2.19 11.05
N LEU A 53 6.56 -1.41 10.05
CA LEU A 53 6.96 -1.62 8.65
C LEU A 53 8.48 -1.48 8.51
N GLU A 54 9.05 -0.39 9.04
CA GLU A 54 10.49 -0.10 8.97
C GLU A 54 11.34 -1.23 9.55
N ASP A 55 10.93 -1.80 10.68
CA ASP A 55 11.62 -2.89 11.36
C ASP A 55 11.54 -4.24 10.61
N ASN A 56 10.64 -4.38 9.63
CA ASN A 56 10.33 -5.64 8.95
C ASN A 56 10.65 -5.64 7.44
N VAL A 57 11.21 -4.56 6.91
CA VAL A 57 11.59 -4.47 5.49
C VAL A 57 12.97 -5.09 5.26
N SER A 58 13.13 -5.84 4.17
CA SER A 58 14.41 -6.42 3.76
C SER A 58 15.36 -5.35 3.21
N ASN A 59 16.64 -5.69 3.05
CA ASN A 59 17.64 -4.75 2.51
C ASN A 59 17.42 -4.37 1.03
N ASP A 60 16.62 -5.12 0.28
CA ASP A 60 16.37 -4.85 -1.15
C ASP A 60 15.34 -3.71 -1.34
N THR A 61 15.86 -2.48 -1.29
CA THR A 61 15.06 -1.24 -1.35
C THR A 61 15.68 -0.18 -2.28
N ASP A 62 16.50 -0.62 -3.25
CA ASP A 62 17.35 0.26 -4.07
C ASP A 62 16.63 0.98 -5.22
N SER A 63 15.32 0.81 -5.34
CA SER A 63 14.51 1.50 -6.34
C SER A 63 14.48 3.03 -6.14
N LYS A 64 14.39 3.73 -7.28
CA LYS A 64 14.21 5.19 -7.38
C LYS A 64 12.75 5.63 -7.52
N ILE A 65 11.81 4.68 -7.59
CA ILE A 65 10.39 4.92 -7.79
C ILE A 65 9.59 4.12 -6.78
N GLY A 66 8.63 4.76 -6.13
CA GLY A 66 7.72 4.02 -5.27
C GLY A 66 6.56 4.82 -4.74
N ILE A 67 5.65 4.10 -4.10
CA ILE A 67 4.46 4.64 -3.45
C ILE A 67 4.34 4.06 -2.05
N GLY A 68 3.71 4.81 -1.14
CA GLY A 68 3.49 4.42 0.23
C GLY A 68 2.12 4.87 0.73
N HIS A 69 1.60 4.15 1.72
CA HIS A 69 0.30 4.43 2.33
C HIS A 69 0.31 4.21 3.84
N THR A 70 -0.38 5.09 4.56
CA THR A 70 -0.82 4.84 5.93
C THR A 70 -2.34 4.72 5.97
N ARG A 71 -2.85 3.67 6.61
CA ARG A 71 -4.27 3.30 6.59
C ARG A 71 -4.93 3.60 7.93
N TRP A 72 -6.13 4.18 7.85
CA TRP A 72 -7.14 4.17 8.90
C TRP A 72 -8.26 3.22 8.43
N ALA A 73 -8.47 2.10 9.11
CA ALA A 73 -9.38 1.07 8.65
C ALA A 73 -10.85 1.53 8.79
N THR A 74 -11.58 1.63 7.67
CA THR A 74 -13.04 1.86 7.66
C THR A 74 -13.83 0.63 7.21
N HIS A 75 -13.24 -0.19 6.33
CA HIS A 75 -13.76 -1.49 5.91
C HIS A 75 -12.68 -2.56 6.10
N GLY A 76 -13.05 -3.73 6.62
CA GLY A 76 -12.14 -4.85 6.85
C GLY A 76 -11.16 -4.61 8.01
N GLU A 77 -10.75 -5.70 8.66
CA GLU A 77 -9.85 -5.63 9.81
C GLU A 77 -8.46 -5.09 9.42
N PRO A 78 -7.76 -4.42 10.36
CA PRO A 78 -6.38 -4.02 10.14
C PRO A 78 -5.46 -5.24 10.19
N THR A 79 -5.00 -5.67 9.01
CA THR A 79 -4.09 -6.79 8.77
C THR A 79 -3.03 -6.40 7.74
N ASP A 80 -1.90 -7.11 7.69
CA ASP A 80 -0.87 -6.93 6.64
C ASP A 80 -1.48 -7.07 5.24
N HIS A 81 -2.44 -7.97 5.11
CA HIS A 81 -3.14 -8.27 3.88
C HIS A 81 -4.02 -7.12 3.39
N ASN A 82 -4.85 -6.55 4.28
CA ASN A 82 -5.75 -5.43 3.96
C ASN A 82 -5.05 -4.06 3.92
N ALA A 83 -3.78 -4.00 4.36
CA ALA A 83 -2.97 -2.81 4.18
C ALA A 83 -2.77 -2.54 2.68
N HIS A 84 -2.67 -1.26 2.33
CA HIS A 84 -2.23 -0.86 1.00
C HIS A 84 -0.70 -0.91 0.94
N PRO A 85 -0.09 -1.02 -0.25
CA PRO A 85 -0.72 -1.06 -1.58
C PRO A 85 -1.47 -2.36 -1.93
N HIS A 86 -2.50 -2.26 -2.77
CA HIS A 86 -3.19 -3.40 -3.39
C HIS A 86 -2.62 -3.70 -4.77
N VAL A 87 -2.64 -4.97 -5.17
CA VAL A 87 -2.12 -5.44 -6.45
C VAL A 87 -3.28 -5.93 -7.32
N SER A 88 -3.24 -5.67 -8.62
CA SER A 88 -4.19 -6.27 -9.57
C SER A 88 -4.01 -7.79 -9.61
N GLY A 89 -5.07 -8.51 -9.98
CA GLY A 89 -5.04 -9.98 -10.05
C GLY A 89 -4.03 -10.55 -11.06
N ASP A 90 -3.52 -9.74 -11.99
CA ASP A 90 -2.44 -10.12 -12.92
C ASP A 90 -1.05 -9.60 -12.51
N GLY A 91 -0.92 -8.97 -11.34
CA GLY A 91 0.34 -8.49 -10.78
C GLY A 91 0.89 -7.20 -11.41
N LYS A 92 0.23 -6.62 -12.42
CA LYS A 92 0.80 -5.52 -13.23
C LYS A 92 0.55 -4.13 -12.65
N ILE A 93 -0.48 -3.97 -11.84
CA ILE A 93 -0.88 -2.67 -11.29
C ILE A 93 -0.81 -2.75 -9.78
N VAL A 94 -0.19 -1.72 -9.18
CA VAL A 94 -0.16 -1.54 -7.73
C VAL A 94 -0.73 -0.18 -7.38
N LEU A 95 -1.65 -0.14 -6.41
CA LEU A 95 -2.48 1.02 -6.14
C LEU A 95 -2.64 1.28 -4.63
N VAL A 96 -2.58 2.56 -4.28
CA VAL A 96 -2.93 3.11 -2.97
C VAL A 96 -4.17 3.99 -3.13
N HIS A 97 -5.04 4.04 -2.12
CA HIS A 97 -6.30 4.78 -2.21
C HIS A 97 -6.68 5.41 -0.88
N ASN A 98 -7.14 6.67 -0.95
CA ASN A 98 -7.73 7.40 0.15
C ASN A 98 -9.14 7.79 -0.26
N GLY A 99 -10.15 7.17 0.36
CA GLY A 99 -11.55 7.37 0.02
C GLY A 99 -12.35 6.11 0.29
N ILE A 100 -13.60 6.10 -0.19
CA ILE A 100 -14.49 4.93 -0.14
C ILE A 100 -15.03 4.72 -1.54
N ILE A 101 -14.99 3.49 -2.03
CA ILE A 101 -15.70 3.08 -3.26
C ILE A 101 -17.07 2.57 -2.82
N GLU A 102 -18.08 3.44 -2.84
CA GLU A 102 -19.39 3.18 -2.22
C GLU A 102 -20.11 1.96 -2.82
N ASN A 103 -19.85 1.65 -4.09
CA ASN A 103 -20.46 0.53 -4.81
C ASN A 103 -19.52 -0.68 -4.95
N TYR A 104 -18.52 -0.84 -4.08
CA TYR A 104 -17.50 -1.90 -4.21
C TYR A 104 -18.10 -3.32 -4.24
N GLU A 105 -19.17 -3.60 -3.49
CA GLU A 105 -19.82 -4.93 -3.48
C GLU A 105 -20.40 -5.30 -4.84
N SER A 106 -21.06 -4.35 -5.49
CA SER A 106 -21.62 -4.54 -6.84
C SER A 106 -20.52 -4.75 -7.87
N LEU A 107 -19.44 -3.95 -7.79
CA LEU A 107 -18.28 -4.09 -8.66
C LEU A 107 -17.56 -5.42 -8.45
N LYS A 108 -17.36 -5.83 -7.19
CA LYS A 108 -16.72 -7.10 -6.81
C LYS A 108 -17.48 -8.27 -7.42
N LYS A 109 -18.81 -8.32 -7.27
CA LYS A 109 -19.64 -9.39 -7.84
C LYS A 109 -19.51 -9.48 -9.37
N ILE A 110 -19.59 -8.34 -10.08
CA ILE A 110 -19.44 -8.31 -11.55
C ILE A 110 -18.05 -8.81 -11.97
N LEU A 111 -17.00 -8.48 -11.21
CA LEU A 111 -15.64 -8.91 -11.50
C LEU A 111 -15.43 -10.40 -11.19
N GLU A 112 -16.01 -10.91 -10.11
CA GLU A 112 -16.00 -12.34 -9.77
C GLU A 112 -16.73 -13.18 -10.84
N GLU A 113 -17.88 -12.72 -11.34
CA GLU A 113 -18.61 -13.35 -12.44
C GLU A 113 -17.79 -13.38 -13.75
N ARG A 114 -16.88 -12.43 -13.94
CA ARG A 114 -15.93 -12.38 -15.06
C ARG A 114 -14.66 -13.21 -14.81
N GLY A 115 -14.55 -13.90 -13.67
CA GLY A 115 -13.44 -14.78 -13.33
C GLY A 115 -12.29 -14.10 -12.58
N HIS A 116 -12.44 -12.85 -12.13
CA HIS A 116 -11.43 -12.22 -11.28
C HIS A 116 -11.49 -12.76 -9.85
N LYS A 117 -10.32 -13.00 -9.26
CA LYS A 117 -10.18 -13.40 -7.85
C LYS A 117 -9.75 -12.19 -7.03
N PHE A 118 -10.35 -12.02 -5.85
CA PHE A 118 -9.99 -11.00 -4.89
C PHE A 118 -9.20 -11.63 -3.77
N GLU A 119 -8.02 -11.09 -3.51
CA GLU A 119 -7.19 -11.52 -2.39
C GLU A 119 -7.62 -10.75 -1.15
N SER A 120 -7.65 -9.41 -1.20
CA SER A 120 -8.04 -8.47 -0.12
C SER A 120 -9.40 -7.81 -0.29
#